data_AF-A0A410WXS1-F1
#
_entry.id   AF-A0A410WXS1-F1
#
_cell.length_a   1.000
_cell.length_b   1.000
_cell.length_c   1.000
_cell.angle_alpha   90.00
_cell.angle_beta   90.00
_cell.angle_gamma   90.00
#
_symmetry.space_group_name_H-M   'P 1'
#
loop_
_entity.id
_entity.type
_entity.pdbx_description
1 polymer ?
#
loop_
_entity_poly.entity_id
_entity_poly.type
_entity_poly.pdbx_seq_one_letter_code
_entity_poly.pdbx_strand_id
1 'polypeptide(L)'
;MKSSLYYHPQRVIVKDSAIILNSAHYMPIKHFVGLLEEKVPQCIHDLKNLTVQYSIATEWSLEKGLTGLEDPSLWEIVNQSDENNSFAGYLPLKKGLIEWINKYKLFSSTGFYLSLALWSVEVYYKQCLETEREKRIAHMKKTCEELEISEAQYWVSFPYEPNKEVLSLSKEIVYANERDTEALYESTENITEFDDLFFDQNFPFIFAPNQLYLILNGDPSIDDFEDLKPHSKNEEDYKPNPANSFSGYGWDPREDSWREYEKRIDCWYEKYKHMYKERTESILYENGYVRSKAKRNIEHYSWLVYYQILGWSLKDIANHWSEKNESAFSEDTIWKGLKSAAEIVYINLR
;
A
#
# COMPACT_ATOMS: atom_id res chain seq x y z
N MET A 1 -7.16 -5.44 -22.33
CA MET A 1 -7.73 -4.34 -21.50
C MET A 1 -6.64 -3.86 -20.55
N LYS A 2 -6.42 -2.54 -20.41
CA LYS A 2 -5.54 -2.02 -19.35
C LYS A 2 -6.29 -2.21 -18.04
N SER A 3 -5.78 -3.05 -17.15
CA SER A 3 -6.37 -3.21 -15.82
C SER A 3 -6.09 -1.93 -15.03
N SER A 4 -7.14 -1.17 -14.75
CA SER A 4 -7.10 -0.07 -13.79
C SER A 4 -7.59 -0.63 -12.46
N LEU A 5 -6.74 -0.62 -11.43
CA LEU A 5 -7.14 -0.92 -10.06
C LEU A 5 -8.06 0.20 -9.55
N TYR A 6 -8.89 -0.08 -8.55
CA TYR A 6 -9.69 0.94 -7.86
C TYR A 6 -9.02 1.37 -6.56
N TYR A 7 -9.32 2.58 -6.09
CA TYR A 7 -8.91 3.04 -4.76
C TYR A 7 -9.81 4.14 -4.22
N HIS A 8 -9.84 4.27 -2.90
CA HIS A 8 -10.54 5.34 -2.22
C HIS A 8 -9.60 6.55 -2.02
N PRO A 9 -9.89 7.75 -2.56
CA PRO A 9 -9.00 8.91 -2.52
C PRO A 9 -8.59 9.38 -1.12
N GLN A 10 -9.46 9.17 -0.12
CA GLN A 10 -9.24 9.57 1.26
C GLN A 10 -8.54 8.50 2.10
N ARG A 11 -8.38 7.26 1.56
CA ARG A 11 -7.78 6.13 2.28
C ARG A 11 -6.56 5.61 1.54
N VAL A 12 -5.62 6.52 1.28
CA VAL A 12 -4.36 6.15 0.63
C VAL A 12 -3.23 6.03 1.65
N ILE A 13 -3.21 6.88 2.66
CA ILE A 13 -2.16 6.95 3.67
C ILE A 13 -2.86 7.07 5.03
N VAL A 14 -2.45 6.27 6.01
CA VAL A 14 -2.91 6.47 7.39
C VAL A 14 -2.30 7.77 7.90
N LYS A 15 -3.13 8.66 8.46
CA LYS A 15 -2.72 9.99 8.93
C LYS A 15 -1.47 9.89 9.81
N ASP A 16 -0.51 10.79 9.58
CA ASP A 16 0.75 10.90 10.33
C ASP A 16 1.63 9.65 10.36
N SER A 17 1.50 8.76 9.38
CA SER A 17 2.23 7.48 9.31
C SER A 17 2.97 7.28 7.99
N ALA A 18 3.85 6.27 7.94
CA ALA A 18 4.42 5.75 6.68
C ALA A 18 3.59 4.60 6.07
N ILE A 19 2.38 4.35 6.56
CA ILE A 19 1.53 3.25 6.12
C ILE A 19 0.71 3.70 4.91
N ILE A 20 0.84 2.96 3.83
CA ILE A 20 0.06 3.14 2.60
C ILE A 20 -0.99 2.04 2.53
N LEU A 21 -2.24 2.46 2.39
CA LEU A 21 -3.41 1.58 2.33
C LEU A 21 -3.75 1.10 0.91
N ASN A 22 -3.06 1.63 -0.08
CA ASN A 22 -3.38 1.43 -1.48
C ASN A 22 -2.18 0.90 -2.27
N SER A 23 -2.33 -0.30 -2.82
CA SER A 23 -1.31 -0.93 -3.66
C SER A 23 -0.92 -0.09 -4.88
N ALA A 24 -1.84 0.76 -5.38
CA ALA A 24 -1.59 1.62 -6.51
C ALA A 24 -0.62 2.76 -6.23
N HIS A 25 -0.51 3.19 -4.97
CA HIS A 25 0.42 4.24 -4.53
C HIS A 25 1.65 3.65 -3.84
N TYR A 26 1.50 2.51 -3.15
CA TYR A 26 2.59 1.86 -2.42
C TYR A 26 3.81 1.58 -3.31
N MET A 27 3.62 0.89 -4.43
CA MET A 27 4.73 0.53 -5.33
C MET A 27 5.40 1.77 -5.94
N PRO A 28 4.66 2.76 -6.48
CA PRO A 28 5.24 4.03 -6.91
C PRO A 28 6.01 4.81 -5.84
N ILE A 29 5.44 4.99 -4.65
CA ILE A 29 6.06 5.76 -3.57
C ILE A 29 7.35 5.06 -3.14
N LYS A 30 7.29 3.75 -2.90
CA LYS A 30 8.46 2.94 -2.55
C LYS A 30 9.55 3.02 -3.62
N HIS A 31 9.17 2.96 -4.90
CA HIS A 31 10.12 3.09 -6.00
C HIS A 31 10.76 4.49 -6.06
N PHE A 32 9.95 5.56 -5.96
CA PHE A 32 10.45 6.93 -5.94
C PHE A 32 11.42 7.16 -4.78
N VAL A 33 11.05 6.71 -3.57
CA VAL A 33 11.91 6.84 -2.39
C VAL A 33 13.19 6.03 -2.54
N GLY A 34 13.13 4.82 -3.12
CA GLY A 34 14.34 4.06 -3.45
C GLY A 34 15.26 4.79 -4.44
N LEU A 35 14.71 5.45 -5.47
CA LEU A 35 15.50 6.27 -6.40
C LEU A 35 16.11 7.50 -5.72
N LEU A 36 15.39 8.12 -4.78
CA LEU A 36 15.91 9.21 -3.96
C LEU A 36 17.12 8.76 -3.15
N GLU A 37 17.02 7.61 -2.47
CA GLU A 37 18.12 7.03 -1.69
C GLU A 37 19.34 6.71 -2.54
N GLU A 38 19.13 6.13 -3.72
CA GLU A 38 20.19 5.76 -4.66
C GLU A 38 20.91 6.98 -5.22
N LYS A 39 20.14 7.98 -5.69
CA LYS A 39 20.68 9.13 -6.44
C LYS A 39 21.13 10.27 -5.53
N VAL A 40 20.60 10.35 -4.32
CA VAL A 40 20.86 11.42 -3.37
C VAL A 40 21.19 10.81 -2.00
N PRO A 41 22.31 10.07 -1.88
CA PRO A 41 22.68 9.41 -0.62
C PRO A 41 22.88 10.40 0.54
N GLN A 42 23.19 11.67 0.23
CA GLN A 42 23.24 12.74 1.22
C GLN A 42 21.91 12.93 1.95
N CYS A 43 20.77 12.64 1.30
CA CYS A 43 19.44 12.71 1.89
C CYS A 43 19.31 11.80 3.12
N ILE A 44 19.86 10.59 3.02
CA ILE A 44 19.90 9.61 4.11
C ILE A 44 20.96 9.97 5.14
N HIS A 45 22.12 10.46 4.69
CA HIS A 45 23.17 10.92 5.61
C HIS A 45 22.69 12.05 6.52
N ASP A 46 21.99 13.04 5.97
CA ASP A 46 21.45 14.15 6.75
C ASP A 46 20.37 13.71 7.74
N LEU A 47 19.52 12.74 7.37
CA LEU A 47 18.57 12.13 8.32
C LEU A 47 19.27 11.41 9.46
N LYS A 48 20.36 10.69 9.19
CA LYS A 48 21.12 10.02 10.24
C LYS A 48 21.62 11.01 11.30
N ASN A 49 21.94 12.24 10.91
CA ASN A 49 22.35 13.27 11.86
C ASN A 49 21.21 13.67 12.81
N LEU A 50 19.94 13.50 12.40
CA LEU A 50 18.77 13.76 13.25
C LEU A 50 18.59 12.76 14.40
N THR A 51 19.30 11.63 14.37
CA THR A 51 19.27 10.62 15.44
C THR A 51 19.69 11.21 16.80
N VAL A 52 20.58 12.21 16.81
CA VAL A 52 21.01 12.90 18.03
C VAL A 52 19.86 13.73 18.62
N GLN A 53 19.13 14.46 17.78
CA GLN A 53 17.96 15.22 18.22
C GLN A 53 16.83 14.28 18.66
N TYR A 54 16.68 13.12 17.99
CA TYR A 54 15.73 12.09 18.38
C TYR A 54 16.06 11.48 19.75
N SER A 55 17.34 11.21 20.04
CA SER A 55 17.75 10.69 21.35
C SER A 55 17.45 11.69 22.47
N ILE A 56 17.75 12.98 22.25
CA ILE A 56 17.41 14.07 23.20
C ILE A 56 15.91 14.14 23.44
N ALA A 57 15.10 14.07 22.37
CA ALA A 57 13.65 14.06 22.47
C ALA A 57 13.13 12.85 23.28
N THR A 58 13.70 11.67 23.04
CA THR A 58 13.35 10.43 23.74
C THR A 58 13.69 10.52 25.24
N GLU A 59 14.91 10.94 25.59
CA GLU A 59 15.33 11.12 26.98
C GLU A 59 14.43 12.13 27.71
N TRP A 60 14.16 13.27 27.08
CA TRP A 60 13.27 14.29 27.62
C TRP A 60 11.84 13.77 27.84
N SER A 61 11.31 12.99 26.89
CA SER A 61 9.97 12.37 26.99
C SER A 61 9.87 11.44 28.20
N LEU A 62 10.89 10.61 28.41
CA LEU A 62 11.00 9.70 29.55
C LEU A 62 11.09 10.46 30.88
N GLU A 63 11.89 11.52 30.95
CA GLU A 63 12.00 12.37 32.14
C GLU A 63 10.68 13.04 32.52
N LYS A 64 9.84 13.37 31.52
CA LYS A 64 8.52 13.95 31.73
C LYS A 64 7.42 12.93 31.98
N GLY A 65 7.71 11.64 31.87
CA GLY A 65 6.74 10.56 32.07
C GLY A 65 5.63 10.56 31.02
N LEU A 66 5.93 11.03 29.81
CA LEU A 66 4.97 11.05 28.71
C LEU A 66 4.63 9.62 28.26
N THR A 67 3.41 9.45 27.76
CA THR A 67 2.91 8.14 27.32
C THR A 67 3.18 7.90 25.83
N GLY A 68 2.93 6.68 25.33
CA GLY A 68 3.11 6.36 23.91
C GLY A 68 2.26 7.18 22.94
N LEU A 69 1.21 7.86 23.42
CA LEU A 69 0.41 8.81 22.62
C LEU A 69 1.13 10.15 22.38
N GLU A 70 2.19 10.41 23.13
CA GLU A 70 2.99 11.64 23.12
C GLU A 70 4.44 11.36 22.72
N ASP A 71 4.65 10.23 22.04
CA ASP A 71 5.97 9.72 21.65
C ASP A 71 6.62 10.60 20.57
N PRO A 72 7.94 10.83 20.63
CA PRO A 72 8.66 11.64 19.63
C PRO A 72 8.66 11.04 18.22
N SER A 73 8.20 9.80 18.01
CA SER A 73 7.97 9.20 16.68
C SER A 73 6.73 9.73 15.95
N LEU A 74 5.82 10.42 16.65
CA LEU A 74 4.58 10.92 16.09
C LEU A 74 4.76 12.35 15.57
N TRP A 75 4.71 12.53 14.25
CA TRP A 75 4.91 13.86 13.65
C TRP A 75 3.88 14.88 14.14
N GLU A 76 2.63 14.48 14.38
CA GLU A 76 1.61 15.39 14.94
C GLU A 76 2.03 15.99 16.28
N ILE A 77 2.67 15.19 17.15
CA ILE A 77 3.16 15.63 18.46
C ILE A 77 4.41 16.49 18.30
N VAL A 78 5.38 16.03 17.50
CA VAL A 78 6.61 16.80 17.22
C VAL A 78 6.26 18.15 16.59
N ASN A 79 5.29 18.20 15.68
CA ASN A 79 4.85 19.42 15.01
C ASN A 79 4.18 20.41 15.99
N GLN A 80 3.55 19.93 17.06
CA GLN A 80 3.00 20.80 18.08
C GLN A 80 4.10 21.50 18.89
N SER A 81 5.32 20.98 18.97
CA SER A 81 6.39 21.57 19.80
C SER A 81 6.68 23.05 19.51
N ASP A 82 6.78 23.82 20.58
CA ASP A 82 7.15 25.22 20.61
C ASP A 82 7.98 25.53 21.88
N GLU A 83 8.54 26.74 21.99
CA GLU A 83 9.41 27.12 23.10
C GLU A 83 8.68 27.25 24.46
N ASN A 84 7.35 27.31 24.46
CA ASN A 84 6.52 27.62 25.62
C ASN A 84 5.52 26.51 25.99
N ASN A 85 5.54 25.37 25.31
CA ASN A 85 4.55 24.32 25.48
C ASN A 85 5.09 23.03 26.12
N SER A 86 4.16 22.10 26.32
CA SER A 86 4.39 20.78 26.92
C SER A 86 5.26 19.84 26.08
N PHE A 87 5.81 20.26 24.93
CA PHE A 87 6.66 19.44 24.06
C PHE A 87 7.95 20.17 23.65
N ALA A 88 8.41 21.17 24.42
CA ALA A 88 9.60 21.96 24.09
C ALA A 88 10.87 21.12 23.84
N GLY A 89 10.98 19.94 24.46
CA GLY A 89 12.09 19.00 24.20
C GLY A 89 12.15 18.45 22.78
N TYR A 90 11.04 18.50 22.03
CA TYR A 90 10.97 18.03 20.64
C TYR A 90 11.34 19.11 19.62
N LEU A 91 11.53 20.35 20.06
CA LEU A 91 11.79 21.50 19.18
C LEU A 91 13.06 21.34 18.31
N PRO A 92 14.21 20.83 18.82
CA PRO A 92 15.38 20.58 17.98
C PRO A 92 15.11 19.55 16.87
N LEU A 93 14.36 18.49 17.19
CA LEU A 93 13.97 17.45 16.23
C LEU A 93 13.04 18.02 15.15
N LYS A 94 12.02 18.79 15.56
CA LYS A 94 11.13 19.51 14.63
C LYS A 94 11.90 20.41 13.68
N LYS A 95 12.82 21.24 14.19
CA LYS A 95 13.64 22.13 13.37
C LYS A 95 14.48 21.35 12.35
N GLY A 96 15.14 20.28 12.79
CA GLY A 96 15.95 19.43 11.92
C GLY A 96 15.14 18.74 10.81
N LEU A 97 13.95 18.24 11.12
CA LEU A 97 13.04 17.64 10.13
C LEU A 97 12.55 18.67 9.10
N ILE A 98 12.21 19.89 9.55
CA ILE A 98 11.79 20.99 8.67
C ILE A 98 12.96 21.43 7.77
N GLU A 99 14.17 21.55 8.31
CA GLU A 99 15.36 21.85 7.51
C GLU A 99 15.62 20.77 6.46
N TRP A 100 15.51 19.50 6.84
CA TRP A 100 15.66 18.37 5.93
C TRP A 100 14.62 18.39 4.81
N ILE A 101 13.33 18.53 5.15
CA ILE A 101 12.26 18.54 4.12
C ILE A 101 12.42 19.72 3.16
N ASN A 102 12.85 20.89 3.68
CA ASN A 102 13.12 22.09 2.90
C ASN A 102 14.32 21.93 1.97
N LYS A 103 15.37 21.24 2.43
CA LYS A 103 16.58 20.98 1.65
C LYS A 103 16.30 20.06 0.47
N TYR A 104 15.54 18.99 0.70
CA TYR A 104 15.23 18.00 -0.32
C TYR A 104 13.91 18.24 -1.04
N LYS A 105 13.18 19.31 -0.74
CA LYS A 105 11.94 19.70 -1.44
C LYS A 105 10.87 18.59 -1.46
N LEU A 106 10.79 17.80 -0.40
CA LEU A 106 9.86 16.67 -0.25
C LEU A 106 8.52 17.09 0.36
N PHE A 107 8.02 18.28 0.01
CA PHE A 107 6.79 18.81 0.60
C PHE A 107 5.58 17.99 0.16
N SER A 108 4.78 17.59 1.14
CA SER A 108 3.48 16.93 0.93
C SER A 108 2.42 17.65 1.74
N SER A 109 1.22 17.78 1.18
CA SER A 109 0.07 18.34 1.89
C SER A 109 -0.35 17.48 3.09
N THR A 110 -0.02 16.19 3.09
CA THR A 110 -0.38 15.24 4.15
C THR A 110 0.69 15.11 5.24
N GLY A 111 1.86 15.75 5.08
CA GLY A 111 2.99 15.55 5.98
C GLY A 111 3.69 14.19 5.84
N PHE A 112 3.30 13.36 4.86
CA PHE A 112 3.78 11.98 4.69
C PHE A 112 5.30 11.82 4.79
N TYR A 113 6.07 12.65 4.08
CA TYR A 113 7.53 12.53 4.08
C TYR A 113 8.20 12.95 5.39
N LEU A 114 7.55 13.78 6.21
CA LEU A 114 8.01 14.11 7.56
C LEU A 114 7.77 12.92 8.50
N SER A 115 6.58 12.32 8.44
CA SER A 115 6.29 11.08 9.18
C SER A 115 7.21 9.94 8.79
N LEU A 116 7.43 9.73 7.48
CA LEU A 116 8.33 8.71 6.97
C LEU A 116 9.78 8.94 7.46
N ALA A 117 10.28 10.17 7.37
CA ALA A 117 11.60 10.52 7.87
C ALA A 117 11.73 10.26 9.37
N LEU A 118 10.74 10.67 10.16
CA LEU A 118 10.72 10.50 11.60
C LEU A 118 10.70 9.03 12.00
N TRP A 119 9.85 8.21 11.37
CA TRP A 119 9.82 6.76 11.57
C TRP A 119 11.15 6.10 11.20
N SER A 120 11.77 6.50 10.09
CA SER A 120 13.09 6.00 9.72
C SER A 120 14.18 6.35 10.72
N VAL A 121 14.11 7.55 11.31
CA VAL A 121 15.04 7.98 12.37
C VAL A 121 14.79 7.20 13.66
N GLU A 122 13.54 7.00 14.06
CA GLU A 122 13.19 6.17 15.23
C GLU A 122 13.68 4.73 15.07
N VAL A 123 13.37 4.09 13.94
CA VAL A 123 13.76 2.71 13.67
C VAL A 123 15.29 2.59 13.69
N TYR A 124 15.99 3.54 13.07
CA TYR A 124 17.45 3.59 13.11
C TYR A 124 18.00 3.82 14.52
N TYR A 125 17.43 4.75 15.29
CA TYR A 125 17.80 5.00 16.68
C TYR A 125 17.67 3.72 17.52
N LYS A 126 16.53 3.03 17.43
CA LYS A 126 16.30 1.74 18.09
C LYS A 126 17.31 0.70 17.64
N GLN A 127 17.67 0.66 16.35
CA GLN A 127 18.70 -0.26 15.85
C GLN A 127 20.09 0.01 16.48
N CYS A 128 20.42 1.27 16.75
CA CYS A 128 21.69 1.67 17.37
C CYS A 128 21.76 1.40 18.88
N LEU A 129 20.63 1.11 19.55
CA LEU A 129 20.65 0.73 20.96
C LEU A 129 21.32 -0.63 21.14
N GLU A 130 22.30 -0.70 22.06
CA GLU A 130 23.06 -1.94 22.30
C GLU A 130 22.15 -3.10 22.71
N THR A 131 21.13 -2.82 23.53
CA THR A 131 20.14 -3.81 23.96
C THR A 131 19.36 -4.41 22.79
N GLU A 132 19.03 -3.61 21.78
CA GLU A 132 18.36 -4.09 20.56
C GLU A 132 19.33 -4.83 19.64
N ARG A 133 20.59 -4.42 19.58
CA ARG A 133 21.64 -5.14 18.84
C ARG A 133 21.84 -6.54 19.42
N GLU A 134 21.96 -6.66 20.74
CA GLU A 134 22.08 -7.94 21.45
C GLU A 134 20.88 -8.85 21.17
N LYS A 135 19.65 -8.32 21.21
CA LYS A 135 18.42 -9.06 20.86
C LYS A 135 18.47 -9.61 19.43
N ARG A 136 18.89 -8.81 18.44
CA ARG A 136 18.99 -9.25 17.04
C ARG A 136 20.04 -10.36 16.87
N ILE A 137 21.19 -10.24 17.54
CA ILE A 137 22.23 -11.27 17.52
C ILE A 137 21.72 -12.56 18.16
N ALA A 138 21.05 -12.46 19.31
CA ALA A 138 20.47 -13.61 19.99
C ALA A 138 19.40 -14.31 19.13
N HIS A 139 18.52 -13.53 18.49
CA HIS A 139 17.52 -14.06 17.58
C HIS A 139 18.15 -14.78 16.39
N MET A 140 19.15 -14.18 15.74
CA MET A 140 19.88 -14.82 14.64
C MET A 140 20.50 -16.16 15.09
N LYS A 141 21.21 -16.19 16.23
CA LYS A 141 21.82 -17.43 16.74
C LYS A 141 20.78 -18.52 16.95
N LYS A 142 19.65 -18.17 17.56
CA LYS A 142 18.52 -19.08 17.76
C LYS A 142 17.97 -19.62 16.44
N THR A 143 17.74 -18.76 15.44
CA THR A 143 17.23 -19.19 14.13
C THR A 143 18.24 -20.07 13.38
N CYS A 144 19.54 -19.77 13.46
CA CYS A 144 20.60 -20.62 12.90
C CYS A 144 20.61 -22.01 13.54
N GLU A 145 20.46 -22.09 14.88
CA GLU A 145 20.35 -23.34 15.63
C GLU A 145 19.09 -24.14 15.22
N GLU A 146 17.92 -23.47 15.15
CA GLU A 146 16.64 -24.10 14.81
C GLU A 146 16.58 -24.63 13.37
N LEU A 147 17.22 -23.94 12.44
CA LEU A 147 17.23 -24.30 11.02
C LEU A 147 18.47 -25.12 10.60
N GLU A 148 19.38 -25.41 11.53
CA GLU A 148 20.67 -26.07 11.28
C GLU A 148 21.48 -25.42 10.14
N ILE A 149 21.44 -24.08 10.06
CA ILE A 149 22.18 -23.30 9.06
C ILE A 149 23.32 -22.51 9.71
N SER A 150 24.39 -22.28 8.94
CA SER A 150 25.44 -21.36 9.36
C SER A 150 24.96 -19.90 9.34
N GLU A 151 25.62 -19.04 10.11
CA GLU A 151 25.38 -17.58 10.05
C GLU A 151 25.54 -17.04 8.62
N ALA A 152 26.52 -17.57 7.85
CA ALA A 152 26.71 -17.20 6.45
C ALA A 152 25.48 -17.53 5.57
N GLN A 153 24.85 -18.69 5.79
CA GLN A 153 23.63 -19.08 5.08
C GLN A 153 22.42 -18.28 5.54
N TYR A 154 22.37 -17.92 6.83
CA TYR A 154 21.38 -16.97 7.33
C TYR A 154 21.51 -15.62 6.62
N TRP A 155 22.73 -15.09 6.41
CA TRP A 155 22.95 -13.82 5.69
C TRP A 155 22.48 -13.81 4.24
N VAL A 156 22.62 -14.93 3.55
CA VAL A 156 22.11 -15.05 2.18
C VAL A 156 20.58 -14.96 2.15
N SER A 157 19.92 -15.44 3.21
CA SER A 157 18.45 -15.57 3.29
C SER A 157 17.78 -14.35 3.94
N PHE A 158 18.48 -13.66 4.85
CA PHE A 158 17.98 -12.52 5.61
C PHE A 158 18.90 -11.32 5.37
N PRO A 159 18.51 -10.36 4.50
CA PRO A 159 19.35 -9.24 4.10
C PRO A 159 19.57 -8.18 5.20
N TYR A 160 19.18 -8.48 6.45
CA TYR A 160 19.42 -7.65 7.62
C TYR A 160 20.50 -8.29 8.48
N GLU A 161 21.74 -7.81 8.31
CA GLU A 161 22.83 -8.11 9.23
C GLU A 161 22.53 -7.44 10.60
N PRO A 162 22.45 -8.18 11.73
CA PRO A 162 22.18 -7.67 13.08
C PRO A 162 23.11 -6.55 13.50
N ASN A 163 24.33 -6.59 12.96
CA ASN A 163 25.42 -5.67 13.25
C ASN A 163 25.43 -4.45 12.34
N LYS A 164 24.56 -4.39 11.33
CA LYS A 164 24.51 -3.29 10.36
C LYS A 164 23.27 -2.45 10.59
N GLU A 165 23.47 -1.31 11.22
CA GLU A 165 22.43 -0.28 11.32
C GLU A 165 22.21 0.37 9.96
N VAL A 166 20.98 0.34 9.48
CA VAL A 166 20.63 0.90 8.18
C VAL A 166 19.43 1.80 8.35
N LEU A 167 19.65 3.11 8.17
CA LEU A 167 18.57 4.06 7.94
C LEU A 167 18.15 3.94 6.48
N SER A 168 16.87 3.62 6.24
CA SER A 168 16.30 3.61 4.90
C SER A 168 14.83 4.00 4.92
N LEU A 169 14.50 5.08 4.22
CA LEU A 169 13.14 5.52 3.97
C LEU A 169 12.34 4.47 3.20
N SER A 170 12.93 3.83 2.18
CA SER A 170 12.16 2.89 1.34
C SER A 170 11.78 1.59 2.04
N LYS A 171 12.56 1.18 3.05
CA LYS A 171 12.29 0.01 3.90
C LYS A 171 11.19 0.27 4.92
N GLU A 172 11.08 1.50 5.43
CA GLU A 172 10.07 1.87 6.42
C GLU A 172 8.68 2.18 5.84
N ILE A 173 8.52 2.19 4.52
CA ILE A 173 7.19 2.28 3.90
C ILE A 173 6.48 0.93 4.04
N VAL A 174 5.37 0.95 4.76
CA VAL A 174 4.55 -0.25 5.02
C VAL A 174 3.33 -0.23 4.10
N TYR A 175 3.03 -1.37 3.48
CA TYR A 175 1.74 -1.60 2.87
C TYR A 175 0.84 -2.32 3.86
N ALA A 176 -0.26 -1.69 4.27
CA ALA A 176 -1.30 -2.34 5.05
C ALA A 176 -2.55 -2.41 4.18
N ASN A 177 -3.01 -3.62 3.87
CA ASN A 177 -4.32 -3.78 3.24
C ASN A 177 -5.37 -3.71 4.35
N GLU A 178 -5.69 -2.49 4.80
CA GLU A 178 -6.80 -2.29 5.74
C GLU A 178 -8.06 -2.86 5.08
N ARG A 179 -8.70 -3.81 5.76
CA ARG A 179 -9.93 -4.39 5.25
C ARG A 179 -10.96 -3.26 5.23
N ASP A 180 -11.58 -3.03 4.07
CA ASP A 180 -12.57 -1.97 3.88
C ASP A 180 -13.72 -2.01 4.89
N THR A 181 -13.90 -3.16 5.54
CA THR A 181 -14.79 -3.39 6.67
C THR A 181 -14.59 -2.43 7.85
N GLU A 182 -13.35 -2.09 8.22
CA GLU A 182 -13.11 -1.23 9.40
C GLU A 182 -13.48 0.24 9.11
N ALA A 183 -13.15 0.76 7.93
CA ALA A 183 -13.50 2.13 7.54
C ALA A 183 -14.96 2.30 7.11
N LEU A 184 -15.59 1.27 6.51
CA LEU A 184 -17.03 1.27 6.26
C LEU A 184 -17.81 1.25 7.58
N TYR A 185 -17.32 0.53 8.58
CA TYR A 185 -17.89 0.50 9.93
C TYR A 185 -17.85 1.88 10.60
N GLU A 186 -16.73 2.60 10.49
CA GLU A 186 -16.60 3.96 11.04
C GLU A 186 -17.47 4.99 10.31
N SER A 187 -17.75 4.80 9.02
CA SER A 187 -18.46 5.80 8.20
C SER A 187 -19.98 5.62 8.13
N THR A 188 -20.51 4.44 8.46
CA THR A 188 -21.95 4.15 8.25
C THR A 188 -22.80 4.12 9.52
N GLU A 189 -22.21 4.19 10.73
CA GLU A 189 -22.87 4.14 12.06
C GLU A 189 -23.92 3.01 12.26
N ASN A 190 -24.13 2.14 11.28
CA ASN A 190 -25.17 1.12 11.25
C ASN A 190 -24.55 -0.24 11.54
N ILE A 191 -24.61 -0.62 12.82
CA ILE A 191 -24.36 -1.96 13.30
C ILE A 191 -25.66 -2.75 13.17
N THR A 192 -25.73 -3.69 12.23
CA THR A 192 -26.38 -4.99 12.41
C THR A 192 -26.21 -5.84 11.16
N GLU A 193 -25.68 -7.05 11.36
CA GLU A 193 -25.55 -8.17 10.39
C GLU A 193 -24.29 -8.15 9.51
N PHE A 194 -23.29 -8.90 9.97
CA PHE A 194 -21.91 -8.97 9.47
C PHE A 194 -21.64 -10.16 8.54
N ASP A 195 -22.67 -10.86 8.06
CA ASP A 195 -22.50 -12.01 7.17
C ASP A 195 -22.47 -11.62 5.67
N ASP A 196 -22.72 -10.35 5.34
CA ASP A 196 -22.80 -9.81 3.96
C ASP A 196 -21.65 -8.84 3.62
N LEU A 197 -20.41 -9.20 3.97
CA LEU A 197 -19.25 -8.34 3.70
C LEU A 197 -18.77 -8.47 2.25
N PHE A 198 -18.88 -7.38 1.49
CA PHE A 198 -18.47 -7.28 0.07
C PHE A 198 -16.95 -7.45 -0.19
N PHE A 199 -16.08 -7.60 0.80
CA PHE A 199 -14.65 -7.87 0.57
C PHE A 199 -14.06 -8.87 1.57
N ASP A 200 -14.90 -9.68 2.22
CA ASP A 200 -14.33 -10.75 3.00
C ASP A 200 -13.56 -11.71 2.07
N GLN A 201 -12.46 -12.27 2.56
CA GLN A 201 -11.54 -13.08 1.74
C GLN A 201 -12.18 -14.37 1.21
N ASN A 202 -13.41 -14.65 1.63
CA ASN A 202 -14.26 -15.73 1.18
C ASN A 202 -15.47 -15.13 0.47
N PHE A 203 -15.40 -14.99 -0.84
CA PHE A 203 -16.60 -14.89 -1.67
C PHE A 203 -16.97 -16.30 -2.16
N PRO A 204 -17.80 -17.09 -1.46
CA PRO A 204 -18.21 -18.39 -1.94
C PRO A 204 -19.38 -18.26 -2.91
N PHE A 205 -19.25 -17.51 -4.01
CA PHE A 205 -20.22 -17.62 -5.10
C PHE A 205 -19.78 -18.72 -6.08
N ILE A 206 -20.72 -19.59 -6.43
CA ILE A 206 -20.54 -20.57 -7.50
C ILE A 206 -21.32 -20.04 -8.69
N PHE A 207 -20.69 -19.94 -9.86
CA PHE A 207 -21.43 -19.71 -11.10
C PHE A 207 -22.29 -20.95 -11.37
N ALA A 208 -23.56 -20.84 -11.03
CA ALA A 208 -24.53 -21.90 -11.16
C ALA A 208 -25.85 -21.28 -11.64
N PRO A 209 -26.16 -21.35 -12.95
CA PRO A 209 -27.42 -20.81 -13.45
C PRO A 209 -28.59 -21.56 -12.80
N ASN A 210 -29.30 -20.86 -11.91
CA ASN A 210 -30.32 -21.43 -11.05
C ASN A 210 -31.68 -21.49 -11.75
N GLN A 211 -31.97 -20.53 -12.65
CA GLN A 211 -33.27 -20.42 -13.33
C GLN A 211 -33.11 -20.27 -14.85
N LEU A 212 -32.97 -21.40 -15.57
CA LEU A 212 -32.79 -21.36 -17.03
C LEU A 212 -33.92 -20.66 -17.77
N TYR A 213 -35.16 -20.80 -17.31
CA TYR A 213 -36.31 -20.19 -17.98
C TYR A 213 -36.23 -18.65 -17.99
N LEU A 214 -35.76 -18.04 -16.89
CA LEU A 214 -35.60 -16.58 -16.79
C LEU A 214 -34.42 -16.09 -17.62
N ILE A 215 -33.30 -16.84 -17.63
CA ILE A 215 -32.12 -16.52 -18.43
C ILE A 215 -32.39 -16.61 -19.95
N LEU A 216 -33.26 -17.53 -20.38
CA LEU A 216 -33.57 -17.74 -21.80
C LEU A 216 -34.63 -16.79 -22.35
N ASN A 217 -35.56 -16.30 -21.51
CA ASN A 217 -36.74 -15.56 -21.96
C ASN A 217 -36.84 -14.13 -21.42
N GLY A 218 -35.86 -13.67 -20.63
CA GLY A 218 -35.87 -12.36 -19.98
C GLY A 218 -34.50 -11.69 -19.93
N ASP A 219 -34.45 -10.55 -19.23
CA ASP A 219 -33.21 -9.88 -18.85
C ASP A 219 -32.77 -10.46 -17.49
N PRO A 220 -31.76 -11.35 -17.44
CA PRO A 220 -31.41 -12.06 -16.21
C PRO A 220 -30.83 -11.08 -15.17
N SER A 221 -31.15 -11.33 -13.91
CA SER A 221 -30.56 -10.69 -12.74
C SER A 221 -29.34 -11.48 -12.25
N ILE A 222 -28.48 -10.86 -11.43
CA ILE A 222 -27.27 -11.53 -10.95
C ILE A 222 -27.61 -12.72 -10.03
N ASP A 223 -28.72 -12.62 -9.31
CA ASP A 223 -29.26 -13.65 -8.43
C ASP A 223 -29.69 -14.92 -9.21
N ASP A 224 -29.92 -14.81 -10.52
CA ASP A 224 -30.21 -15.97 -11.38
C ASP A 224 -28.97 -16.86 -11.62
N PHE A 225 -27.77 -16.37 -11.29
CA PHE A 225 -26.48 -17.06 -11.50
C PHE A 225 -25.73 -17.42 -10.21
N GLU A 226 -26.07 -16.79 -9.09
CA GLU A 226 -25.38 -16.93 -7.81
C GLU A 226 -26.22 -17.78 -6.86
N ASP A 227 -25.62 -18.85 -6.30
CA ASP A 227 -26.15 -19.52 -5.11
C ASP A 227 -25.21 -19.20 -3.94
N LEU A 228 -25.74 -18.55 -2.91
CA LEU A 228 -24.99 -18.22 -1.70
C LEU A 228 -24.97 -19.46 -0.81
N LYS A 229 -23.84 -20.17 -0.77
CA LYS A 229 -23.64 -21.16 0.30
C LYS A 229 -23.28 -20.41 1.59
N PRO A 230 -24.12 -20.44 2.63
CA PRO A 230 -23.69 -19.93 3.93
C PRO A 230 -22.46 -20.72 4.36
N HIS A 231 -21.40 -20.01 4.73
CA HIS A 231 -20.20 -20.61 5.30
C HIS A 231 -20.55 -21.08 6.72
N SER A 232 -21.17 -22.26 6.83
CA SER A 232 -21.48 -22.88 8.11
C SER A 232 -20.18 -23.13 8.87
N LYS A 233 -19.95 -22.38 9.96
CA LYS A 233 -18.80 -22.52 10.86
C LYS A 233 -18.80 -23.83 11.66
N ASN A 234 -19.83 -24.67 11.56
CA ASN A 234 -20.00 -25.86 12.38
C ASN A 234 -20.29 -27.10 11.53
N GLU A 235 -19.34 -27.57 10.71
CA GLU A 235 -19.46 -28.90 10.09
C GLU A 235 -18.12 -29.65 10.11
N GLU A 236 -17.72 -30.13 11.29
CA GLU A 236 -16.66 -31.13 11.46
C GLU A 236 -17.08 -32.57 11.04
N ASP A 237 -18.13 -32.75 10.23
CA ASP A 237 -18.49 -34.08 9.73
C ASP A 237 -19.22 -34.14 8.38
N TYR A 238 -19.29 -33.03 7.63
CA TYR A 238 -19.86 -33.09 6.29
C TYR A 238 -18.78 -33.47 5.28
N LYS A 239 -18.72 -34.74 4.90
CA LYS A 239 -18.15 -35.13 3.60
C LYS A 239 -19.19 -34.73 2.55
N PRO A 240 -19.04 -33.60 1.84
CA PRO A 240 -20.03 -33.22 0.85
C PRO A 240 -20.09 -34.34 -0.18
N ASN A 241 -21.23 -35.02 -0.26
CA ASN A 241 -21.55 -35.79 -1.43
C ASN A 241 -21.65 -34.76 -2.57
N PRO A 242 -20.77 -34.78 -3.58
CA PRO A 242 -20.78 -33.78 -4.65
C PRO A 242 -22.13 -33.74 -5.40
N ALA A 243 -22.96 -34.78 -5.27
CA ALA A 243 -24.31 -34.79 -5.82
C ALA A 243 -25.34 -33.91 -5.06
N ASN A 244 -25.10 -33.56 -3.79
CA ASN A 244 -26.10 -32.92 -2.93
C ASN A 244 -25.88 -31.42 -2.69
N SER A 245 -24.82 -30.84 -3.25
CA SER A 245 -24.37 -29.50 -2.85
C SER A 245 -24.27 -28.51 -4.01
N PHE A 246 -24.82 -28.80 -5.18
CA PHE A 246 -24.88 -27.84 -6.28
C PHE A 246 -26.31 -27.76 -6.79
N SER A 247 -27.01 -26.64 -6.52
CA SER A 247 -28.16 -26.26 -7.32
C SER A 247 -27.64 -25.60 -8.59
N GLY A 248 -28.17 -25.99 -9.74
CA GLY A 248 -27.76 -25.46 -11.03
C GLY A 248 -28.16 -26.38 -12.16
N TYR A 249 -28.37 -25.83 -13.35
CA TYR A 249 -28.74 -26.64 -14.50
C TYR A 249 -27.51 -27.29 -15.13
N GLY A 250 -27.44 -28.63 -15.08
CA GLY A 250 -26.38 -29.42 -15.67
C GLY A 250 -26.62 -29.80 -17.14
N TRP A 251 -25.63 -30.44 -17.76
CA TRP A 251 -25.75 -30.99 -19.10
C TRP A 251 -26.66 -32.22 -19.10
N ASP A 252 -27.72 -32.20 -19.91
CA ASP A 252 -28.54 -33.38 -20.19
C ASP A 252 -28.24 -33.88 -21.62
N PRO A 253 -27.46 -34.97 -21.78
CA PRO A 253 -27.11 -35.48 -23.11
C PRO A 253 -28.30 -36.00 -23.93
N ARG A 254 -29.51 -36.05 -23.35
CA ARG A 254 -30.75 -36.41 -24.06
C ARG A 254 -31.38 -35.22 -24.78
N GLU A 255 -31.09 -34.01 -24.33
CA GLU A 255 -31.69 -32.76 -24.84
C GLU A 255 -30.75 -32.03 -25.81
N ASP A 256 -29.43 -32.09 -25.57
CA ASP A 256 -28.44 -31.43 -26.42
C ASP A 256 -27.06 -32.13 -26.45
N SER A 257 -26.28 -31.83 -27.49
CA SER A 257 -24.88 -32.24 -27.57
C SER A 257 -24.02 -31.40 -26.62
N TRP A 258 -22.88 -31.95 -26.16
CA TRP A 258 -21.92 -31.20 -25.33
C TRP A 258 -21.55 -29.85 -25.94
N ARG A 259 -21.33 -29.80 -27.26
CA ARG A 259 -20.97 -28.57 -27.96
C ARG A 259 -22.05 -27.49 -27.87
N GLU A 260 -23.32 -27.87 -27.93
CA GLU A 260 -24.45 -26.94 -27.80
C GLU A 260 -24.62 -26.46 -26.37
N TYR A 261 -24.47 -27.37 -25.40
CA TYR A 261 -24.47 -27.05 -23.98
C TYR A 261 -23.32 -26.10 -23.60
N GLU A 262 -22.09 -26.41 -24.03
CA GLU A 262 -20.87 -25.63 -23.78
C GLU A 262 -21.00 -24.20 -24.33
N LYS A 263 -21.41 -24.06 -25.60
CA LYS A 263 -21.64 -22.76 -26.22
C LYS A 263 -22.65 -21.91 -25.44
N ARG A 264 -23.66 -22.55 -24.87
CA ARG A 264 -24.69 -21.89 -24.07
C ARG A 264 -24.15 -21.46 -22.71
N ILE A 265 -23.39 -22.32 -22.02
CA ILE A 265 -22.70 -22.00 -20.76
C ILE A 265 -21.70 -20.87 -20.95
N ASP A 266 -20.89 -20.89 -22.01
CA ASP A 266 -19.95 -19.81 -22.31
C ASP A 266 -20.66 -18.47 -22.47
N CYS A 267 -21.77 -18.46 -23.21
CA CYS A 267 -22.58 -17.25 -23.37
C CYS A 267 -23.11 -16.72 -22.02
N TRP A 268 -23.57 -17.61 -21.15
CA TRP A 268 -24.06 -17.24 -19.82
C TRP A 268 -22.95 -16.77 -18.89
N TYR A 269 -21.80 -17.43 -18.92
CA TYR A 269 -20.66 -17.05 -18.11
C TYR A 269 -20.12 -15.67 -18.52
N GLU A 270 -20.09 -15.36 -19.82
CA GLU A 270 -19.75 -14.00 -20.29
C GLU A 270 -20.76 -12.95 -19.81
N LYS A 271 -22.07 -13.23 -19.87
CA LYS A 271 -23.10 -12.33 -19.33
C LYS A 271 -22.92 -12.12 -17.83
N TYR A 272 -22.76 -13.21 -17.08
CA TYR A 272 -22.53 -13.15 -15.62
C TYR A 272 -21.29 -12.33 -15.27
N LYS A 273 -20.15 -12.56 -15.94
CA LYS A 273 -18.93 -11.76 -15.73
C LYS A 273 -19.17 -10.27 -15.96
N HIS A 274 -19.99 -9.92 -16.94
CA HIS A 274 -20.34 -8.52 -17.20
C HIS A 274 -21.14 -7.94 -16.05
N MET A 275 -22.21 -8.62 -15.62
CA MET A 275 -23.08 -8.19 -14.52
C MET A 275 -22.34 -8.12 -13.19
N TYR A 276 -21.53 -9.13 -12.88
CA TYR A 276 -20.68 -9.16 -11.69
C TYR A 276 -19.74 -7.96 -11.66
N LYS A 277 -19.11 -7.67 -12.80
CA LYS A 277 -18.26 -6.49 -12.94
C LYS A 277 -19.05 -5.21 -12.75
N GLU A 278 -20.17 -5.02 -13.44
CA GLU A 278 -20.99 -3.80 -13.34
C GLU A 278 -21.50 -3.56 -11.91
N ARG A 279 -22.00 -4.60 -11.24
CA ARG A 279 -22.40 -4.54 -9.82
C ARG A 279 -21.22 -4.12 -8.94
N THR A 280 -20.07 -4.77 -9.10
CA THR A 280 -18.87 -4.47 -8.32
C THR A 280 -18.38 -3.04 -8.54
N GLU A 281 -18.32 -2.60 -9.78
CA GLU A 281 -17.90 -1.25 -10.12
C GLU A 281 -18.88 -0.20 -9.59
N SER A 282 -20.18 -0.46 -9.68
CA SER A 282 -21.22 0.44 -9.16
C SER A 282 -21.11 0.61 -7.64
N ILE A 283 -20.99 -0.49 -6.90
CA ILE A 283 -20.77 -0.48 -5.45
C ILE A 283 -19.50 0.31 -5.10
N LEU A 284 -18.40 0.06 -5.81
CA LEU A 284 -17.15 0.80 -5.60
C LEU A 284 -17.35 2.31 -5.80
N TYR A 285 -18.02 2.73 -6.87
CA TYR A 285 -18.29 4.14 -7.15
C TYR A 285 -19.22 4.78 -6.11
N GLU A 286 -20.26 4.08 -5.68
CA GLU A 286 -21.20 4.52 -4.63
C GLU A 286 -20.47 4.74 -3.29
N ASN A 287 -19.45 3.92 -3.02
CA ASN A 287 -18.59 4.04 -1.83
C ASN A 287 -17.38 4.96 -2.04
N GLY A 288 -17.36 5.81 -3.08
CA GLY A 288 -16.34 6.84 -3.28
C GLY A 288 -15.01 6.36 -3.88
N TYR A 289 -14.92 5.11 -4.33
CA TYR A 289 -13.72 4.61 -5.02
C TYR A 289 -13.63 5.17 -6.43
N VAL A 290 -12.40 5.37 -6.88
CA VAL A 290 -12.09 5.86 -8.22
C VAL A 290 -11.13 4.90 -8.93
N ARG A 291 -11.21 4.85 -10.27
CA ARG A 291 -10.26 4.07 -11.09
C ARG A 291 -8.89 4.74 -11.05
N SER A 292 -7.86 3.97 -10.72
CA SER A 292 -6.46 4.37 -10.86
C SER A 292 -6.09 4.55 -12.33
N LYS A 293 -5.27 5.56 -12.61
CA LYS A 293 -4.69 5.77 -13.93
C LYS A 293 -3.69 4.63 -14.19
N ALA A 294 -4.00 3.75 -15.13
CA ALA A 294 -3.25 2.51 -15.40
C ALA A 294 -1.81 2.70 -15.93
N LYS A 295 -1.36 3.93 -16.21
CA LYS A 295 -0.06 4.19 -16.84
C LYS A 295 0.96 4.66 -15.81
N ARG A 296 1.81 3.73 -15.37
CA ARG A 296 3.02 4.01 -14.60
C ARG A 296 4.19 3.92 -15.57
N ASN A 297 4.84 5.05 -15.87
CA ASN A 297 6.17 5.02 -16.50
C ASN A 297 7.19 5.23 -15.39
N ILE A 298 8.02 4.21 -15.17
CA ILE A 298 9.06 4.17 -14.15
C ILE A 298 10.03 5.36 -14.32
N GLU A 299 10.28 5.77 -15.56
CA GLU A 299 11.16 6.90 -15.88
C GLU A 299 10.68 8.22 -15.28
N HIS A 300 9.36 8.43 -15.14
CA HIS A 300 8.82 9.67 -14.61
C HIS A 300 9.24 9.91 -13.16
N TYR A 301 9.44 8.85 -12.36
CA TYR A 301 9.93 8.98 -10.98
C TYR A 301 11.41 9.34 -10.95
N SER A 302 12.19 8.86 -11.92
CA SER A 302 13.57 9.35 -12.10
C SER A 302 13.56 10.83 -12.44
N TRP A 303 12.78 11.26 -13.45
CA TRP A 303 12.64 12.68 -13.79
C TRP A 303 12.28 13.53 -12.57
N LEU A 304 11.37 13.02 -11.72
CA LEU A 304 10.97 13.70 -10.50
C LEU A 304 12.14 13.91 -9.53
N VAL A 305 13.01 12.92 -9.33
CA VAL A 305 14.22 13.08 -8.50
C VAL A 305 15.15 14.14 -9.10
N TYR A 306 15.41 14.09 -10.41
CA TYR A 306 16.30 15.08 -11.06
C TYR A 306 15.75 16.49 -11.00
N TYR A 307 14.44 16.65 -11.25
CA TYR A 307 13.78 17.95 -11.21
C TYR A 307 13.69 18.50 -9.79
N GLN A 308 13.09 17.73 -8.88
CA GLN A 308 12.70 18.21 -7.55
C GLN A 308 13.91 18.33 -6.61
N ILE A 309 14.80 17.33 -6.64
CA ILE A 309 15.86 17.17 -5.63
C ILE A 309 17.21 17.66 -6.16
N LEU A 310 17.59 17.25 -7.38
CA LEU A 310 18.87 17.63 -7.99
C LEU A 310 18.79 18.97 -8.73
N GLY A 311 17.60 19.54 -8.86
CA GLY A 311 17.39 20.88 -9.35
C GLY A 311 17.50 21.07 -10.87
N TRP A 312 17.49 19.99 -11.66
CA TRP A 312 17.61 20.05 -13.12
C TRP A 312 16.43 20.76 -13.79
N SER A 313 16.70 21.50 -14.87
CA SER A 313 15.63 22.10 -15.67
C SER A 313 14.89 21.05 -16.50
N LEU A 314 13.68 21.37 -16.98
CA LEU A 314 12.93 20.50 -17.89
C LEU A 314 13.73 20.19 -19.16
N LYS A 315 14.51 21.19 -19.63
CA LYS A 315 15.38 21.06 -20.79
C LYS A 315 16.53 20.09 -20.55
N ASP A 316 17.18 20.15 -19.39
CA ASP A 316 18.30 19.25 -19.07
C ASP A 316 17.81 17.79 -19.00
N ILE A 317 16.63 17.58 -18.41
CA ILE A 317 15.98 16.27 -18.37
C ILE A 317 15.57 15.84 -19.79
N ALA A 318 14.93 16.71 -20.58
CA ALA A 318 14.55 16.37 -21.95
C ALA A 318 15.77 15.94 -22.78
N ASN A 319 16.89 16.68 -22.70
CA ASN A 319 18.12 16.37 -23.42
C ASN A 319 18.72 15.03 -22.96
N HIS A 320 18.90 14.84 -21.65
CA HIS A 320 19.52 13.62 -21.11
C HIS A 320 18.75 12.34 -21.48
N TRP A 321 17.42 12.36 -21.43
CA TRP A 321 16.63 11.19 -21.80
C TRP A 321 16.46 11.03 -23.31
N SER A 322 16.53 12.12 -24.09
CA SER A 322 16.53 12.03 -25.55
C SER A 322 17.80 11.36 -26.08
N GLU A 323 18.95 11.66 -25.47
CA GLU A 323 20.22 11.00 -25.79
C GLU A 323 20.20 9.52 -25.42
N LYS A 324 19.58 9.17 -24.28
CA LYS A 324 19.57 7.80 -23.77
C LYS A 324 18.63 6.83 -24.51
N ASN A 325 17.48 7.33 -24.98
CA ASN A 325 16.38 6.49 -25.48
C ASN A 325 16.18 6.60 -27.01
N GLU A 326 17.10 7.24 -27.73
CA GLU A 326 17.02 7.48 -29.19
C GLU A 326 15.67 8.09 -29.64
N SER A 327 15.00 8.80 -28.74
CA SER A 327 13.65 9.32 -28.91
C SER A 327 13.58 10.74 -28.36
N ALA A 328 13.16 11.70 -29.18
CA ALA A 328 13.08 13.10 -28.74
C ALA A 328 11.97 13.30 -27.71
N PHE A 329 12.34 13.64 -26.47
CA PHE A 329 11.42 14.10 -25.44
C PHE A 329 11.32 15.62 -25.48
N SER A 330 10.09 16.14 -25.52
CA SER A 330 9.84 17.57 -25.36
C SER A 330 9.74 17.96 -23.88
N GLU A 331 10.02 19.21 -23.53
CA GLU A 331 9.83 19.73 -22.17
C GLU A 331 8.38 19.56 -21.68
N ASP A 332 7.38 19.68 -22.57
CA ASP A 332 5.97 19.45 -22.24
C ASP A 332 5.69 17.98 -21.89
N THR A 333 6.34 17.03 -22.59
CA THR A 333 6.28 15.60 -22.26
C THR A 333 6.86 15.33 -20.87
N ILE A 334 8.02 15.91 -20.58
CA ILE A 334 8.67 15.78 -19.26
C ILE A 334 7.75 16.35 -18.18
N TRP A 335 7.20 17.55 -18.38
CA TRP A 335 6.33 18.22 -17.41
C TRP A 335 5.05 17.44 -17.11
N LYS A 336 4.41 16.87 -18.13
CA LYS A 336 3.24 15.99 -17.96
C LYS A 336 3.60 14.74 -17.16
N GLY A 337 4.76 14.14 -17.43
CA GLY A 337 5.28 13.00 -16.68
C GLY A 337 5.54 13.34 -15.22
N LEU A 338 6.19 14.48 -14.96
CA LEU A 338 6.48 15.00 -13.63
C LEU A 338 5.22 15.25 -12.81
N LYS A 339 4.23 15.96 -13.37
CA LYS A 339 2.94 16.20 -12.70
C LYS A 339 2.25 14.89 -12.32
N SER A 340 2.21 13.94 -13.25
CA SER A 340 1.60 12.64 -12.99
C SER A 340 2.35 11.84 -11.93
N ALA A 341 3.68 11.89 -11.90
CA ALA A 341 4.47 11.19 -10.88
C ALA A 341 4.31 11.85 -9.51
N ALA A 342 4.38 13.18 -9.44
CA ALA A 342 4.25 13.98 -8.23
C ALA A 342 2.88 13.81 -7.56
N GLU A 343 1.80 13.76 -8.35
CA GLU A 343 0.44 13.46 -7.87
C GLU A 343 0.39 12.08 -7.17
N ILE A 344 1.00 11.05 -7.77
CA ILE A 344 1.01 9.68 -7.24
C ILE A 344 1.86 9.56 -5.97
N VAL A 345 2.93 10.34 -5.84
CA VAL A 345 3.82 10.27 -4.68
C VAL A 345 3.61 11.39 -3.66
N TYR A 346 2.54 12.18 -3.81
CA TYR A 346 2.18 13.25 -2.89
C TYR A 346 3.26 14.33 -2.71
N ILE A 347 3.96 14.69 -3.79
CA ILE A 347 4.93 15.79 -3.80
C ILE A 347 4.33 17.03 -4.44
N ASN A 348 4.52 18.17 -3.77
CA ASN A 348 4.31 19.47 -4.38
C ASN A 348 5.55 19.84 -5.21
N LEU A 349 5.38 19.94 -6.54
CA LEU A 349 6.44 20.35 -7.45
C LEU A 349 6.95 21.77 -7.10
N ARG A 350 8.27 21.96 -7.20
CA ARG A 350 8.96 23.23 -6.91
C ARG A 350 8.60 24.40 -7.83
#